data_AF-A0A518D1S7-F1
#
_entry.id   AF-A0A518D1S7-F1
#
_cell.length_a   1.000
_cell.length_b   1.000
_cell.length_c   1.000
_cell.angle_alpha   90.00
_cell.angle_beta   90.00
_cell.angle_gamma   90.00
#
_symmetry.space_group_name_H-M   'P 1'
#
loop_
_entity.id
_entity.type
_entity.pdbx_description
1 polymer ?
#
loop_
_entity_poly.entity_id
_entity_poly.type
_entity_poly.pdbx_seq_one_letter_code
_entity_poly.pdbx_strand_id
1 'polypeptide(L)'
;MATSHEDDDWRPDIPALQAHDDAEWRRVEQSYCGRLLAYAQRRVSDLQGAEDVVQEALLGAVRGIGDFDTKYTFEQYLFGICRNRTIDHLRRRKARTVAVQEDEDQSGPALDSLVHETETPSAIVRGIELSDRARDLLGEVLGEWIQETIDIGEYQRLAVIESLFAGGWRNRDAWRFFGFGDETAVAGIKFRALKRIRQLAARREAGSDLIPLLAVAEEGGRLLDLDVSALWREWHLSCPPRDVLERLLAGQLEGQHLEFVEFHLVEMRCRWCIANRDDIHRGGTDGLDALVKRLSERRRTLEG
;
A
#
# COMPACT_ATOMS: atom_id res chain seq x y z
N MET A 1 -4.89 -15.76 44.73
CA MET A 1 -4.58 -14.39 44.28
C MET A 1 -4.72 -14.38 42.78
N ALA A 2 -5.82 -13.79 42.31
CA ALA A 2 -6.22 -13.70 40.91
C ALA A 2 -5.45 -12.60 40.18
N THR A 3 -5.24 -12.79 38.87
CA THR A 3 -5.49 -11.86 37.74
C THR A 3 -4.89 -12.49 36.46
N SER A 4 -5.68 -13.25 35.68
CA SER A 4 -6.39 -12.83 34.45
C SER A 4 -5.46 -12.42 33.29
N HIS A 5 -5.30 -13.28 32.28
CA HIS A 5 -4.82 -12.94 30.93
C HIS A 5 -6.04 -12.97 30.00
N GLU A 6 -6.72 -11.83 29.97
CA GLU A 6 -7.64 -11.40 28.94
C GLU A 6 -6.82 -10.62 27.89
N ASP A 7 -7.24 -10.72 26.62
CA ASP A 7 -7.12 -9.71 25.53
C ASP A 7 -5.99 -9.77 24.49
N ASP A 8 -6.23 -9.52 23.18
CA ASP A 8 -7.46 -9.50 22.36
C ASP A 8 -7.07 -9.14 20.89
N ASP A 9 -8.05 -9.19 19.97
CA ASP A 9 -8.18 -8.41 18.73
C ASP A 9 -8.03 -6.89 18.97
N TRP A 10 -6.86 -6.46 19.45
CA TRP A 10 -6.63 -5.07 19.85
C TRP A 10 -6.55 -4.19 18.60
N ARG A 11 -7.60 -3.37 18.43
CA ARG A 11 -7.64 -2.27 17.49
C ARG A 11 -7.38 -0.97 18.25
N PRO A 12 -6.55 -0.06 17.72
CA PRO A 12 -6.28 1.20 18.39
C PRO A 12 -7.56 1.99 18.63
N ASP A 13 -7.83 2.35 19.87
CA ASP A 13 -8.95 3.22 20.25
C ASP A 13 -8.62 4.66 19.82
N ILE A 14 -9.24 5.11 18.72
CA ILE A 14 -8.97 6.43 18.14
C ILE A 14 -9.33 7.57 19.11
N PRO A 15 -10.51 7.60 19.77
CA PRO A 15 -10.78 8.54 20.85
C PRO A 15 -9.70 8.58 21.95
N ALA A 16 -9.22 7.42 22.41
CA ALA A 16 -8.17 7.37 23.44
C ALA A 16 -6.83 7.93 22.93
N LEU A 17 -6.46 7.64 21.67
CA LEU A 17 -5.27 8.21 21.04
C LEU A 17 -5.38 9.73 20.84
N GLN A 18 -6.57 10.23 20.48
CA GLN A 18 -6.88 11.66 20.36
C GLN A 18 -6.83 12.38 21.71
N ALA A 19 -7.16 11.68 22.79
CA ALA A 19 -7.00 12.18 24.16
C ALA A 19 -5.54 12.10 24.66
N HIS A 20 -4.60 11.62 23.83
CA HIS A 20 -3.21 11.38 24.18
C HIS A 20 -3.03 10.42 25.36
N ASP A 21 -3.83 9.36 25.41
CA ASP A 21 -3.67 8.32 26.45
C ASP A 21 -2.33 7.57 26.28
N ASP A 22 -1.49 7.66 27.32
CA ASP A 22 -0.14 7.07 27.31
C ASP A 22 -0.16 5.54 27.23
N ALA A 23 -1.19 4.87 27.75
CA ALA A 23 -1.28 3.41 27.73
C ALA A 23 -1.62 2.90 26.33
N GLU A 24 -2.53 3.57 25.63
CA GLU A 24 -2.91 3.25 24.26
C GLU A 24 -1.80 3.59 23.27
N TRP A 25 -1.10 4.72 23.43
CA TRP A 25 0.08 5.04 22.62
C TRP A 25 1.24 4.07 22.84
N ARG A 26 1.43 3.57 24.07
CA ARG A 26 2.43 2.52 24.36
C ARG A 26 2.07 1.19 23.67
N ARG A 27 0.78 0.84 23.58
CA ARG A 27 0.31 -0.32 22.82
C ARG A 27 0.52 -0.14 21.31
N VAL A 28 0.30 1.07 20.78
CA VAL A 28 0.65 1.41 19.38
C VAL A 28 2.12 1.20 19.12
N GLU A 29 2.99 1.77 19.95
CA GLU A 29 4.44 1.63 19.81
C GLU A 29 4.86 0.15 19.79
N GLN A 30 4.42 -0.64 20.77
CA GLN A 30 4.76 -2.06 20.88
C GLN A 30 4.27 -2.88 19.67
N SER A 31 3.12 -2.52 19.10
CA SER A 31 2.48 -3.26 18.02
C SER A 31 3.02 -2.89 16.63
N TYR A 32 3.39 -1.62 16.42
CA TYR A 32 3.72 -1.10 15.08
C TYR A 32 5.21 -0.85 14.87
N CYS A 33 6.00 -0.56 15.91
CA CYS A 33 7.41 -0.14 15.78
C CYS A 33 8.25 -1.14 14.94
N GLY A 34 8.14 -2.45 15.20
CA GLY A 34 8.86 -3.46 14.44
C GLY A 34 8.48 -3.52 12.95
N ARG A 35 7.20 -3.28 12.61
CA ARG A 35 6.71 -3.28 11.23
C ARG A 35 7.13 -2.01 10.48
N LEU A 36 7.12 -0.86 11.16
CA LEU A 36 7.60 0.41 10.64
C LEU A 36 9.12 0.36 10.39
N LEU A 37 9.87 -0.25 11.30
CA LEU A 37 11.32 -0.43 11.15
C LEU A 37 11.66 -1.33 9.96
N ALA A 38 10.97 -2.46 9.81
CA ALA A 38 11.13 -3.34 8.66
C ALA A 38 10.75 -2.65 7.33
N TYR A 39 9.80 -1.72 7.35
CA TYR A 39 9.45 -0.89 6.18
C TYR A 39 10.57 0.11 5.84
N ALA A 40 11.10 0.82 6.84
CA ALA A 40 12.13 1.84 6.67
C ALA A 40 13.48 1.24 6.26
N GLN A 41 13.88 0.10 6.84
CA GLN A 41 15.13 -0.61 6.54
C GLN A 41 15.25 -1.09 5.09
N ARG A 42 14.15 -1.29 4.38
CA ARG A 42 14.18 -1.64 2.95
C ARG A 42 14.61 -0.47 2.05
N ARG A 43 14.62 0.76 2.60
CA ARG A 43 14.80 2.01 1.85
C ARG A 43 15.97 2.83 2.38
N VAL A 44 16.21 2.80 3.68
CA VAL A 44 17.34 3.47 4.33
C VAL A 44 18.48 2.47 4.50
N SER A 45 19.68 2.86 4.09
CA SER A 45 20.84 1.94 3.98
C SER A 45 21.45 1.55 5.32
N ASP A 46 21.19 2.32 6.36
CA ASP A 46 21.76 2.15 7.69
C ASP A 46 20.65 2.02 8.75
N LEU A 47 20.92 1.20 9.77
CA LEU A 47 19.95 0.87 10.81
C LEU A 47 19.51 2.10 11.59
N GLN A 48 20.45 2.98 11.91
CA GLN A 48 20.20 4.17 12.71
C GLN A 48 19.27 5.16 11.99
N GLY A 49 19.47 5.39 10.70
CA GLY A 49 18.55 6.20 9.91
C GLY A 49 17.15 5.58 9.79
N ALA A 50 17.04 4.25 9.77
CA ALA A 50 15.74 3.58 9.79
C ALA A 50 15.02 3.76 11.15
N GLU A 51 15.74 3.69 12.26
CA GLU A 51 15.21 3.95 13.61
C GLU A 51 14.75 5.40 13.76
N ASP A 52 15.53 6.37 13.28
CA ASP A 52 15.18 7.79 13.28
C ASP A 52 13.86 8.04 12.52
N VAL A 53 13.70 7.40 11.36
CA VAL A 53 12.47 7.50 10.56
C VAL A 53 11.25 6.99 11.32
N VAL A 54 11.38 5.84 12.01
CA VAL A 54 10.28 5.26 12.80
C VAL A 54 9.93 6.18 13.97
N GLN A 55 10.93 6.73 14.64
CA GLN A 55 10.73 7.67 15.74
C GLN A 55 10.04 8.95 15.26
N GLU A 56 10.48 9.55 14.15
CA GLU A 56 9.83 10.70 13.53
C GLU A 56 8.39 10.38 13.07
N ALA A 57 8.12 9.13 12.71
CA ALA A 57 6.80 8.67 12.26
C ALA A 57 5.82 8.56 13.43
N LEU A 58 6.22 7.93 14.53
CA LEU A 58 5.43 7.83 15.76
C LEU A 58 5.15 9.22 16.35
N LEU A 59 6.17 10.09 16.41
CA LEU A 59 5.98 11.48 16.84
C LEU A 59 5.05 12.27 15.91
N GLY A 60 5.12 11.99 14.61
CA GLY A 60 4.19 12.56 13.62
C GLY A 60 2.75 12.12 13.84
N ALA A 61 2.54 10.84 14.14
CA ALA A 61 1.23 10.28 14.42
C ALA A 61 0.62 10.90 15.70
N VAL A 62 1.41 11.02 16.78
CA VAL A 62 0.95 11.68 18.02
C VAL A 62 0.50 13.12 17.75
N ARG A 63 1.24 13.87 16.92
CA ARG A 63 0.91 15.28 16.62
C ARG A 63 -0.31 15.44 15.72
N GLY A 64 -0.56 14.49 14.82
CA GLY A 64 -1.60 14.59 13.79
C GLY A 64 -2.89 13.84 14.12
N ILE A 65 -2.96 13.10 15.23
CA ILE A 65 -4.08 12.21 15.52
C ILE A 65 -5.41 12.95 15.71
N GLY A 66 -5.36 14.23 16.10
CA GLY A 66 -6.55 15.07 16.27
C GLY A 66 -7.37 15.25 14.98
N ASP A 67 -6.70 15.26 13.83
CA ASP A 67 -7.32 15.43 12.50
C ASP A 67 -7.51 14.11 11.75
N PHE A 68 -7.50 12.98 12.47
CA PHE A 68 -7.62 11.66 11.86
C PHE A 68 -8.97 11.46 11.15
N ASP A 69 -8.92 11.13 9.86
CA ASP A 69 -10.09 10.83 9.02
C ASP A 69 -10.45 9.33 9.10
N THR A 70 -11.63 9.04 9.65
CA THR A 70 -12.17 7.68 9.81
C THR A 70 -12.43 6.93 8.50
N LYS A 71 -12.34 7.60 7.35
CA LYS A 71 -12.34 6.96 6.03
C LYS A 71 -11.14 6.02 5.85
N TYR A 72 -10.05 6.26 6.58
CA TYR A 72 -8.83 5.44 6.57
C TYR A 72 -8.70 4.65 7.88
N THR A 73 -8.00 3.51 7.84
CA THR A 73 -7.62 2.79 9.06
C THR A 73 -6.43 3.49 9.74
N PHE A 74 -6.31 3.33 11.07
CA PHE A 74 -5.16 3.86 11.81
C PHE A 74 -3.81 3.34 11.27
N GLU A 75 -3.79 2.10 10.80
CA GLU A 75 -2.61 1.53 10.17
C GLU A 75 -2.26 2.24 8.86
N GLN A 76 -3.23 2.50 7.98
CA GLN A 76 -3.02 3.28 6.75
C GLN A 76 -2.50 4.69 7.07
N TYR A 77 -3.06 5.33 8.09
CA TYR A 77 -2.60 6.63 8.60
C TYR A 77 -1.14 6.59 9.08
N LEU A 78 -0.80 5.65 9.98
CA LEU A 78 0.53 5.54 10.58
C LEU A 78 1.62 5.18 9.56
N PHE A 79 1.34 4.25 8.65
CA PHE A 79 2.27 3.90 7.58
C PHE A 79 2.40 5.01 6.53
N GLY A 80 1.35 5.80 6.30
CA GLY A 80 1.43 7.01 5.49
C GLY A 80 2.45 8.02 6.06
N ILE A 81 2.40 8.26 7.37
CA ILE A 81 3.38 9.14 8.05
C ILE A 81 4.79 8.55 7.97
N CYS A 82 4.96 7.25 8.21
CA CYS A 82 6.26 6.58 8.13
C CYS A 82 6.89 6.64 6.74
N ARG A 83 6.06 6.50 5.69
CA ARG A 83 6.50 6.72 4.31
C ARG A 83 7.05 8.13 4.12
N ASN A 84 6.29 9.14 4.55
CA ASN A 84 6.71 10.55 4.42
C ASN A 84 8.03 10.84 5.14
N ARG A 85 8.21 10.28 6.36
CA ARG A 85 9.47 10.41 7.11
C ARG A 85 10.65 9.68 6.45
N THR A 86 10.40 8.52 5.86
CA THR A 86 11.42 7.79 5.08
C THR A 86 11.93 8.64 3.91
N ILE A 87 11.01 9.28 3.19
CA ILE A 87 11.33 10.15 2.06
C ILE A 87 12.12 11.38 2.52
N ASP A 88 11.67 12.05 3.58
CA ASP A 88 12.36 13.21 4.16
C ASP A 88 13.80 12.88 4.58
N HIS A 89 13.99 11.71 5.21
CA HIS A 89 15.30 11.25 5.64
C HIS A 89 16.25 11.05 4.44
N LEU A 90 15.79 10.35 3.40
CA LEU A 90 16.58 10.11 2.19
C LEU A 90 16.94 11.42 1.47
N ARG A 91 16.02 12.40 1.45
CA ARG A 91 16.26 13.74 0.90
C ARG A 91 17.37 14.48 1.65
N ARG A 92 17.33 14.49 2.99
CA ARG A 92 18.36 15.13 3.83
C ARG A 92 19.73 14.48 3.65
N ARG A 93 19.79 13.15 3.55
CA ARG A 93 21.05 12.42 3.37
C ARG A 93 21.72 12.75 2.03
N LYS A 94 20.94 12.80 0.96
CA LYS A 94 21.44 13.14 -0.38
C LYS A 94 21.99 14.58 -0.45
N ALA A 95 21.32 15.54 0.20
CA ALA A 95 21.82 16.92 0.29
C ALA A 95 23.18 17.02 1.01
N ARG A 96 23.40 16.19 2.04
CA ARG A 96 24.69 16.09 2.74
C ARG A 96 25.80 15.49 1.88
N THR A 97 25.50 14.47 1.07
CA THR A 97 26.51 13.82 0.21
C THR A 97 26.99 14.76 -0.91
N VAL A 98 26.09 15.54 -1.50
CA VAL A 98 26.44 16.51 -2.56
C VAL A 98 27.34 17.64 -2.03
N ALA A 99 27.08 18.14 -0.82
CA ALA A 99 27.90 19.18 -0.20
C ALA A 99 29.33 18.73 0.14
N VAL A 100 29.56 17.43 0.34
CA VAL A 100 30.91 16.87 0.62
C VAL A 100 31.71 16.65 -0.66
N GLN A 101 31.05 16.35 -1.79
CA GLN A 101 31.73 16.16 -3.08
C GLN A 101 32.20 17.47 -3.73
N GLU A 102 31.63 18.62 -3.37
CA GLU A 102 32.09 19.93 -3.86
C GLU A 102 33.43 20.39 -3.24
N ASP A 103 33.86 19.75 -2.13
CA ASP A 103 35.11 20.09 -1.43
C ASP A 103 36.32 19.23 -1.86
N GLU A 104 36.14 18.14 -2.62
CA GLU A 104 37.15 17.07 -2.66
C GLU A 104 37.78 16.63 -4.00
N ASP A 105 37.58 17.27 -5.16
CA ASP A 105 38.33 16.81 -6.37
C ASP A 105 38.85 17.87 -7.36
N GLN A 106 40.13 18.22 -7.18
CA GLN A 106 41.09 18.47 -8.25
C GLN A 106 41.83 17.15 -8.55
N SER A 107 41.81 16.73 -9.83
CA SER A 107 42.75 15.80 -10.53
C SER A 107 42.23 14.42 -10.97
N GLY A 108 41.84 14.34 -12.25
CA GLY A 108 42.40 13.35 -13.20
C GLY A 108 41.61 12.06 -13.48
N PRO A 109 41.64 11.51 -14.72
CA PRO A 109 40.44 10.97 -15.36
C PRO A 109 40.40 9.44 -15.49
N ALA A 110 39.20 8.86 -15.37
CA ALA A 110 38.89 7.52 -15.86
C ALA A 110 37.71 7.58 -16.83
N LEU A 111 38.02 7.42 -18.11
CA LEU A 111 37.08 7.18 -19.21
C LEU A 111 36.49 5.78 -19.06
N ASP A 112 35.36 5.65 -18.36
CA ASP A 112 34.29 4.72 -18.77
C ASP A 112 33.00 5.04 -18.00
N SER A 113 31.96 5.41 -18.75
CA SER A 113 30.53 5.45 -18.41
C SER A 113 29.90 6.78 -18.86
N LEU A 114 29.83 6.94 -20.17
CA LEU A 114 29.10 7.98 -20.87
C LEU A 114 27.58 7.73 -20.76
N VAL A 115 26.99 8.00 -19.60
CA VAL A 115 25.56 8.41 -19.42
C VAL A 115 25.45 9.30 -18.18
N HIS A 116 26.11 10.46 -18.19
CA HIS A 116 25.82 11.53 -17.23
C HIS A 116 25.72 12.87 -17.95
N GLU A 117 24.67 13.04 -18.75
CA GLU A 117 24.15 14.37 -19.04
C GLU A 117 23.37 14.84 -17.80
N THR A 118 24.12 15.41 -16.85
CA THR A 118 23.71 16.48 -15.92
C THR A 118 22.21 16.59 -15.58
N GLU A 119 21.64 15.60 -14.90
CA GLU A 119 20.43 15.85 -14.10
C GLU A 119 20.85 16.51 -12.79
N THR A 120 20.59 17.82 -12.67
CA THR A 120 20.88 18.55 -11.44
C THR A 120 20.15 17.91 -10.24
N PRO A 121 20.72 17.92 -9.02
CA PRO A 121 20.07 17.35 -7.83
C PRO A 121 18.64 17.85 -7.59
N SER A 122 18.36 19.11 -7.95
CA SER A 122 17.02 19.73 -7.93
C SER A 122 16.04 19.11 -8.93
N ALA A 123 16.49 18.76 -10.14
CA ALA A 123 15.67 18.10 -11.16
C ALA A 123 15.30 16.66 -10.76
N ILE A 124 16.24 15.92 -10.17
CA ILE A 124 15.98 14.55 -9.66
C ILE A 124 15.04 14.58 -8.45
N VAL A 125 15.23 15.52 -7.52
CA VAL A 125 14.35 15.69 -6.34
C VAL A 125 12.95 16.12 -6.77
N ARG A 126 12.83 17.04 -7.71
CA ARG A 126 11.54 17.41 -8.32
C ARG A 126 10.89 16.22 -9.02
N GLY A 127 11.66 15.37 -9.70
CA GLY A 127 11.19 14.13 -10.32
C GLY A 127 10.66 13.10 -9.32
N ILE A 128 11.34 12.93 -8.18
CA ILE A 128 10.90 12.02 -7.10
C ILE A 128 9.62 12.55 -6.42
N GLU A 129 9.57 13.84 -6.07
CA GLU A 129 8.38 14.45 -5.45
C GLU A 129 7.16 14.46 -6.40
N LEU A 130 7.39 14.67 -7.70
CA LEU A 130 6.36 14.50 -8.73
C LEU A 130 5.91 13.05 -8.83
N SER A 131 6.83 12.08 -8.74
CA SER A 131 6.51 10.65 -8.80
C SER A 131 5.71 10.17 -7.58
N ASP A 132 6.00 10.67 -6.38
CA ASP A 132 5.24 10.33 -5.16
C ASP A 132 3.83 10.93 -5.19
N ARG A 133 3.70 12.20 -5.59
CA ARG A 133 2.38 12.82 -5.80
C ARG A 133 1.58 12.13 -6.90
N ALA A 134 2.25 11.75 -7.99
CA ALA A 134 1.64 10.95 -9.05
C ALA A 134 1.16 9.59 -8.54
N ARG A 135 1.95 8.93 -7.69
CA ARG A 135 1.62 7.64 -7.09
C ARG A 135 0.40 7.75 -6.18
N ASP A 136 0.38 8.75 -5.30
CA ASP A 136 -0.71 8.96 -4.34
C ASP A 136 -2.00 9.36 -5.06
N LEU A 137 -1.93 10.30 -6.02
CA LEU A 137 -3.07 10.65 -6.85
C LEU A 137 -3.60 9.43 -7.62
N LEU A 138 -2.71 8.63 -8.21
CA LEU A 138 -3.13 7.42 -8.93
C LEU A 138 -3.82 6.43 -8.00
N GLY A 139 -3.31 6.24 -6.78
CA GLY A 139 -3.94 5.41 -5.76
C GLY A 139 -5.35 5.88 -5.42
N GLU A 140 -5.52 7.19 -5.18
CA GLU A 140 -6.83 7.80 -4.91
C GLU A 140 -7.81 7.67 -6.07
N VAL A 141 -7.36 7.97 -7.28
CA VAL A 141 -8.19 7.91 -8.50
C VAL A 141 -8.62 6.48 -8.79
N LEU A 142 -7.71 5.51 -8.66
CA LEU A 142 -8.04 4.10 -8.83
C LEU A 142 -9.01 3.62 -7.74
N GLY A 143 -8.79 4.02 -6.49
CA GLY A 143 -9.72 3.71 -5.38
C GLY A 143 -11.12 4.26 -5.63
N GLU A 144 -11.23 5.51 -6.09
CA GLU A 144 -12.52 6.11 -6.46
C GLU A 144 -13.17 5.36 -7.63
N TRP A 145 -12.43 5.01 -8.67
CA TRP A 145 -12.96 4.24 -9.79
C TRP A 145 -13.48 2.86 -9.36
N ILE A 146 -12.77 2.18 -8.47
CA ILE A 146 -13.20 0.87 -7.93
C ILE A 146 -14.47 1.02 -7.12
N GLN A 147 -14.53 2.02 -6.23
CA GLN A 147 -15.73 2.26 -5.43
C GLN A 147 -16.94 2.57 -6.32
N GLU A 148 -16.78 3.44 -7.33
CA GLU A 148 -17.84 3.71 -8.32
C GLU A 148 -18.29 2.43 -9.04
N THR A 149 -17.37 1.50 -9.31
CA THR A 149 -17.66 0.23 -10.00
C THR A 149 -18.38 -0.76 -9.10
N ILE A 150 -18.03 -0.81 -7.81
CA ILE A 150 -18.70 -1.63 -6.79
C ILE A 150 -20.12 -1.11 -6.54
N ASP A 151 -20.29 0.20 -6.42
CA ASP A 151 -21.59 0.83 -6.13
C ASP A 151 -22.65 0.55 -7.22
N ILE A 152 -22.21 0.45 -8.47
CA ILE A 152 -23.08 0.08 -9.61
C ILE A 152 -23.22 -1.44 -9.82
N GLY A 153 -22.56 -2.26 -8.99
CA GLY A 153 -22.64 -3.72 -9.04
C GLY A 153 -21.89 -4.38 -10.20
N GLU A 154 -20.94 -3.68 -10.83
CA GLU A 154 -20.21 -4.16 -12.02
C GLU A 154 -18.96 -4.97 -11.64
N TYR A 155 -19.14 -6.02 -10.85
CA TYR A 155 -18.04 -6.84 -10.31
C TYR A 155 -17.26 -7.60 -11.40
N GLN A 156 -17.93 -8.05 -12.47
CA GLN A 156 -17.22 -8.68 -13.60
C GLN A 156 -16.24 -7.69 -14.27
N ARG A 157 -16.62 -6.41 -14.36
CA ARG A 157 -15.73 -5.35 -14.89
C ARG A 157 -14.53 -5.14 -13.98
N LEU A 158 -14.74 -5.14 -12.67
CA LEU A 158 -13.67 -5.02 -11.68
C LEU A 158 -12.71 -6.21 -11.79
N ALA A 159 -13.22 -7.45 -11.87
CA ALA A 159 -12.41 -8.67 -12.01
C ALA A 159 -11.51 -8.61 -13.26
N VAL A 160 -12.06 -8.17 -14.40
CA VAL A 160 -11.29 -7.98 -15.64
C VAL A 160 -10.16 -6.98 -15.42
N ILE A 161 -10.44 -5.79 -14.88
CA ILE A 161 -9.39 -4.77 -14.70
C ILE A 161 -8.34 -5.23 -13.68
N GLU A 162 -8.74 -5.87 -12.59
CA GLU A 162 -7.80 -6.43 -11.62
C GLU A 162 -6.87 -7.47 -12.27
N SER A 163 -7.42 -8.39 -13.08
CA SER A 163 -6.61 -9.40 -13.79
C SER A 163 -5.51 -8.77 -14.65
N LEU A 164 -5.83 -7.64 -15.30
CA LEU A 164 -4.91 -6.95 -16.20
C LEU A 164 -3.88 -6.12 -15.41
N PHE A 165 -4.33 -5.34 -14.43
CA PHE A 165 -3.49 -4.33 -13.77
C PHE A 165 -2.72 -4.92 -12.59
N ALA A 166 -3.41 -5.66 -11.72
CA ALA A 166 -2.79 -6.34 -10.59
C ALA A 166 -2.23 -7.70 -10.99
N GLY A 167 -2.97 -8.47 -11.80
CA GLY A 167 -2.57 -9.81 -12.24
C GLY A 167 -1.54 -9.82 -13.37
N GLY A 168 -1.43 -8.74 -14.16
CA GLY A 168 -0.54 -8.69 -15.32
C GLY A 168 -0.97 -9.60 -16.47
N TRP A 169 -2.25 -10.00 -16.52
CA TRP A 169 -2.77 -10.90 -17.54
C TRP A 169 -2.78 -10.24 -18.91
N ARG A 170 -2.61 -11.04 -19.97
CA ARG A 170 -2.84 -10.56 -21.34
C ARG A 170 -4.34 -10.54 -21.61
N ASN A 171 -4.79 -9.63 -22.48
CA ASN A 171 -6.21 -9.57 -22.87
C ASN A 171 -6.71 -10.94 -23.36
N ARG A 172 -5.88 -11.68 -24.12
CA ARG A 172 -6.15 -13.04 -24.56
C ARG A 172 -6.48 -14.03 -23.44
N ASP A 173 -5.79 -13.92 -22.32
CA ASP A 173 -5.93 -14.83 -21.20
C ASP A 173 -7.19 -14.45 -20.39
N ALA A 174 -7.42 -13.14 -20.20
CA ALA A 174 -8.60 -12.62 -19.54
C ALA A 174 -9.90 -12.99 -20.29
N TRP A 175 -9.98 -12.81 -21.62
CA TRP A 175 -11.25 -13.08 -22.32
C TRP A 175 -11.67 -14.55 -22.26
N ARG A 176 -10.69 -15.47 -22.31
CA ARG A 176 -10.94 -16.91 -22.19
C ARG A 176 -11.40 -17.27 -20.79
N PHE A 177 -10.75 -16.71 -19.78
CA PHE A 177 -11.10 -16.96 -18.39
C PHE A 177 -12.52 -16.48 -18.06
N PHE A 178 -12.87 -15.25 -18.46
CA PHE A 178 -14.19 -14.66 -18.19
C PHE A 178 -15.27 -15.07 -19.20
N GLY A 179 -14.96 -15.94 -20.17
CA GLY A 179 -15.95 -16.46 -21.14
C GLY A 179 -16.50 -15.43 -22.12
N PHE A 180 -15.76 -14.36 -22.44
CA PHE A 180 -16.18 -13.40 -23.46
C PHE A 180 -16.07 -13.99 -24.87
N GLY A 181 -16.82 -13.41 -25.82
CA GLY A 181 -16.81 -13.88 -27.21
C GLY A 181 -15.45 -13.69 -27.91
N ASP A 182 -14.72 -12.63 -27.58
CA ASP A 182 -13.40 -12.34 -28.13
C ASP A 182 -12.57 -11.42 -27.22
N GLU A 183 -11.32 -11.17 -27.64
CA GLU A 183 -10.38 -10.28 -26.98
C GLU A 183 -10.78 -8.79 -27.06
N THR A 184 -11.64 -8.42 -28.01
CA THR A 184 -12.10 -7.04 -28.20
C THR A 184 -13.03 -6.60 -27.08
N ALA A 185 -13.79 -7.53 -26.50
CA ALA A 185 -14.60 -7.27 -25.31
C ALA A 185 -13.75 -6.77 -24.13
N VAL A 186 -12.62 -7.44 -23.85
CA VAL A 186 -11.68 -7.05 -22.79
C VAL A 186 -11.01 -5.71 -23.12
N ALA A 187 -10.61 -5.50 -24.37
CA ALA A 187 -10.06 -4.22 -24.81
C ALA A 187 -11.06 -3.07 -24.62
N GLY A 188 -12.34 -3.30 -24.93
CA GLY A 188 -13.42 -2.32 -24.70
C GLY A 188 -13.66 -2.01 -23.23
N ILE A 189 -13.61 -3.01 -22.35
CA ILE A 189 -13.68 -2.82 -20.89
C ILE A 189 -12.50 -1.96 -20.41
N LYS A 190 -11.27 -2.34 -20.78
CA LYS A 190 -10.04 -1.62 -20.44
C LYS A 190 -10.11 -0.16 -20.91
N PHE A 191 -10.55 0.08 -22.15
CA PHE A 191 -10.68 1.42 -22.70
C PHE A 191 -11.67 2.29 -21.90
N ARG A 192 -12.85 1.75 -21.56
CA ARG A 192 -13.83 2.50 -20.76
C ARG A 192 -13.34 2.80 -19.34
N ALA A 193 -12.67 1.83 -18.69
CA ALA A 193 -12.06 2.03 -17.38
C ALA A 193 -11.01 3.14 -17.42
N LEU A 194 -10.05 3.06 -18.35
CA LEU A 194 -9.02 4.09 -18.53
C LEU A 194 -9.61 5.47 -18.83
N LYS A 195 -10.64 5.54 -19.68
CA LYS A 195 -11.35 6.80 -19.96
C LYS A 195 -11.95 7.38 -18.68
N ARG A 196 -12.58 6.56 -17.83
CA ARG A 196 -13.18 7.02 -16.57
C ARG A 196 -12.12 7.45 -15.56
N ILE A 197 -11.05 6.67 -15.39
CA ILE A 197 -9.89 6.98 -14.54
C ILE A 197 -9.28 8.35 -14.92
N ARG A 198 -9.07 8.59 -16.22
CA ARG A 198 -8.57 9.89 -16.71
C ARG A 198 -9.52 11.05 -16.39
N GLN A 199 -10.84 10.84 -16.46
CA GLN A 199 -11.82 11.87 -16.08
C GLN A 199 -11.79 12.16 -14.58
N LEU A 200 -11.63 11.13 -13.74
CA LEU A 200 -11.52 11.28 -12.28
C LEU A 200 -10.23 12.02 -11.91
N ALA A 201 -9.10 11.66 -12.53
CA ALA A 201 -7.83 12.38 -12.37
C ALA A 201 -7.96 13.87 -12.75
N ALA A 202 -8.57 14.17 -13.90
CA ALA A 202 -8.76 15.54 -14.37
C ALA A 202 -9.67 16.39 -13.47
N ARG A 203 -10.60 15.78 -12.71
CA ARG A 203 -11.43 16.48 -11.72
C ARG A 203 -10.65 16.83 -10.46
N ARG A 204 -9.78 15.94 -10.01
CA ARG A 204 -8.97 16.11 -8.80
C ARG A 204 -7.85 17.12 -8.99
N GLU A 205 -7.29 17.19 -10.20
CA GLU A 205 -6.22 18.13 -10.51
C GLU A 205 -6.53 18.90 -11.81
N ALA A 206 -7.20 20.05 -11.63
CA ALA A 206 -7.38 21.02 -12.70
C ALA A 206 -6.05 21.74 -12.96
N GLY A 207 -5.22 21.21 -13.86
CA GLY A 207 -4.05 21.90 -14.38
C GLY A 207 -2.69 21.40 -13.90
N SER A 208 -2.54 20.13 -13.52
CA SER A 208 -1.22 19.54 -13.29
C SER A 208 -0.68 18.80 -14.52
N ASP A 209 0.64 18.72 -14.58
CA ASP A 209 1.40 17.96 -15.57
C ASP A 209 1.13 16.44 -15.51
N LEU A 210 0.23 15.93 -14.64
CA LEU A 210 -0.08 14.50 -14.49
C LEU A 210 -0.98 13.94 -15.60
N ILE A 211 -1.78 14.78 -16.27
CA ILE A 211 -2.64 14.33 -17.39
C ILE A 211 -1.79 13.89 -18.61
N PRO A 212 -0.76 14.66 -19.05
CA PRO A 212 0.22 14.18 -20.03
C PRO A 212 0.91 12.87 -19.61
N LEU A 213 1.22 12.75 -18.32
CA LEU A 213 1.90 11.59 -17.74
C LEU A 213 1.06 10.30 -17.84
N LEU A 214 -0.26 10.40 -17.65
CA LEU A 214 -1.24 9.32 -17.87
C LEU A 214 -1.47 8.94 -19.35
N ALA A 215 -1.14 9.83 -20.30
CA ALA A 215 -1.30 9.58 -21.72
C ALA A 215 -0.19 8.69 -22.32
N VAL A 216 1.01 8.68 -21.72
CA VAL A 216 2.19 7.91 -22.19
C VAL A 216 2.05 6.39 -21.94
N ALA A 217 1.09 5.95 -21.12
CA ALA A 217 0.88 4.53 -20.79
C ALA A 217 0.29 3.68 -21.95
N GLU A 218 0.07 4.24 -23.13
CA GLU A 218 -0.56 3.52 -24.25
C GLU A 218 0.36 2.50 -24.97
N GLU A 219 1.69 2.51 -24.77
CA GLU A 219 2.59 1.65 -25.57
C GLU A 219 3.47 0.64 -24.81
N GLY A 220 3.43 0.51 -23.48
CA GLY A 220 4.42 -0.39 -22.83
C GLY A 220 4.23 -0.80 -21.37
N GLY A 221 3.08 -0.53 -20.75
CA GLY A 221 2.82 -1.03 -19.39
C GLY A 221 3.68 -0.41 -18.28
N ARG A 222 4.44 0.65 -18.56
CA ARG A 222 5.05 1.51 -17.55
C ARG A 222 4.47 2.91 -17.67
N LEU A 223 3.74 3.32 -16.65
CA LEU A 223 3.37 4.71 -16.45
C LEU A 223 4.51 5.35 -15.64
N LEU A 224 5.53 5.91 -16.29
CA LEU A 224 6.61 6.68 -15.63
C LEU A 224 7.32 6.00 -14.45
N ASP A 225 7.85 4.80 -14.66
CA ASP A 225 8.44 4.00 -13.57
C ASP A 225 7.48 3.67 -12.39
N LEU A 226 6.18 4.03 -12.48
CA LEU A 226 5.17 3.61 -11.52
C LEU A 226 4.67 2.21 -11.88
N ASP A 227 5.00 1.26 -11.01
CA ASP A 227 4.43 -0.08 -11.03
C ASP A 227 2.99 -0.04 -10.49
N VAL A 228 2.03 0.04 -11.42
CA VAL A 228 0.58 0.00 -11.12
C VAL A 228 0.20 -1.30 -10.39
N SER A 229 0.85 -2.41 -10.72
CA SER A 229 0.60 -3.71 -10.10
C SER A 229 1.05 -3.71 -8.63
N ALA A 230 2.23 -3.14 -8.35
CA ALA A 230 2.70 -2.94 -6.98
C ALA A 230 1.80 -1.96 -6.22
N LEU A 231 1.45 -0.82 -6.82
CA LEU A 231 0.55 0.16 -6.22
C LEU A 231 -0.78 -0.47 -5.82
N TRP A 232 -1.39 -1.24 -6.73
CA TRP A 232 -2.67 -1.90 -6.49
C TRP A 232 -2.65 -2.82 -5.29
N ARG A 233 -1.57 -3.62 -5.15
CA ARG A 233 -1.40 -4.54 -4.03
C ARG A 233 -1.09 -3.81 -2.71
N GLU A 234 -0.25 -2.79 -2.75
CA GLU A 234 0.12 -2.00 -1.57
C GLU A 234 -1.06 -1.22 -0.99
N TRP A 235 -1.94 -0.70 -1.86
CA TRP A 235 -3.12 0.06 -1.46
C TRP A 235 -4.36 -0.81 -1.24
N HIS A 236 -4.23 -2.13 -1.42
CA HIS A 236 -5.33 -3.09 -1.26
C HIS A 236 -6.58 -2.70 -2.05
N LEU A 237 -6.39 -2.13 -3.25
CA LEU A 237 -7.40 -1.37 -3.97
C LEU A 237 -8.72 -2.13 -4.23
N SER A 238 -8.63 -3.42 -4.56
CA SER A 238 -9.78 -4.28 -4.83
C SER A 238 -10.03 -5.33 -3.76
N CYS A 239 -9.32 -5.25 -2.61
CA CYS A 239 -9.47 -6.23 -1.55
C CYS A 239 -10.86 -6.07 -0.89
N PRO A 240 -11.70 -7.13 -0.86
CA PRO A 240 -12.97 -7.07 -0.17
C PRO A 240 -12.78 -6.77 1.32
N PRO A 241 -13.66 -5.95 1.92
CA PRO A 241 -13.62 -5.70 3.35
C PRO A 241 -13.96 -6.98 4.15
N ARG A 242 -13.59 -6.98 5.43
CA ARG A 242 -13.69 -8.17 6.28
C ARG A 242 -15.11 -8.72 6.38
N ASP A 243 -16.12 -7.84 6.50
CA ASP A 243 -17.54 -8.22 6.55
C ASP A 243 -17.99 -8.95 5.27
N VAL A 244 -17.44 -8.60 4.11
CA VAL A 244 -17.69 -9.31 2.86
C VAL A 244 -17.06 -10.71 2.90
N LEU A 245 -15.86 -10.87 3.47
CA LEU A 245 -15.24 -12.20 3.66
C LEU A 245 -15.99 -13.06 4.68
N GLU A 246 -16.55 -12.47 5.72
CA GLU A 246 -17.41 -13.16 6.69
C GLU A 246 -18.70 -13.65 6.01
N ARG A 247 -19.34 -12.79 5.21
CA ARG A 247 -20.50 -13.16 4.40
C ARG A 247 -20.18 -14.24 3.37
N LEU A 248 -18.99 -14.21 2.76
CA LEU A 248 -18.52 -15.29 1.89
C LEU A 248 -18.51 -16.62 2.63
N LEU A 249 -17.88 -16.67 3.82
CA LEU A 249 -17.76 -17.89 4.62
C LEU A 249 -19.11 -18.37 5.17
N ALA A 250 -20.03 -17.44 5.44
CA ALA A 250 -21.40 -17.74 5.82
C ALA A 250 -22.29 -18.17 4.63
N GLY A 251 -21.79 -18.16 3.40
CA GLY A 251 -22.56 -18.50 2.20
C GLY A 251 -23.64 -17.47 1.84
N GLN A 252 -23.42 -16.19 2.19
CA GLN A 252 -24.35 -15.06 2.03
C GLN A 252 -23.97 -14.11 0.89
N LEU A 253 -22.98 -14.47 0.08
CA LEU A 253 -22.65 -13.78 -1.17
C LEU A 253 -23.24 -14.55 -2.35
N GLU A 254 -23.77 -13.81 -3.33
CA GLU A 254 -24.40 -14.38 -4.52
C GLU A 254 -24.03 -13.59 -5.78
N GLY A 255 -24.25 -14.21 -6.93
CA GLY A 255 -24.06 -13.59 -8.24
C GLY A 255 -22.63 -13.09 -8.49
N GLN A 256 -22.51 -12.00 -9.24
CA GLN A 256 -21.21 -11.47 -9.66
C GLN A 256 -20.32 -11.02 -8.48
N HIS A 257 -20.90 -10.70 -7.33
CA HIS A 257 -20.11 -10.32 -6.15
C HIS A 257 -19.38 -11.54 -5.58
N LEU A 258 -20.07 -12.68 -5.46
CA LEU A 258 -19.44 -13.96 -5.08
C LEU A 258 -18.33 -14.32 -6.07
N GLU A 259 -18.64 -14.29 -7.38
CA GLU A 259 -17.70 -14.63 -8.45
C GLU A 259 -16.42 -13.78 -8.37
N PHE A 260 -16.55 -12.47 -8.10
CA PHE A 260 -15.40 -11.58 -7.95
C PHE A 260 -14.57 -11.91 -6.72
N VAL A 261 -15.19 -12.14 -5.56
CA VAL A 261 -14.46 -12.44 -4.32
C VAL A 261 -13.72 -13.78 -4.44
N GLU A 262 -14.34 -14.79 -5.05
CA GLU A 262 -13.70 -16.07 -5.34
C GLU A 262 -12.53 -15.90 -6.31
N PHE A 263 -12.73 -15.17 -7.41
CA PHE A 263 -11.68 -14.83 -8.36
C PHE A 263 -10.49 -14.14 -7.67
N HIS A 264 -10.74 -13.15 -6.82
CA HIS A 264 -9.72 -12.41 -6.08
C HIS A 264 -8.90 -13.31 -5.13
N LEU A 265 -9.56 -14.27 -4.48
CA LEU A 265 -8.91 -15.20 -3.55
C LEU A 265 -8.17 -16.33 -4.26
N VAL A 266 -8.74 -16.90 -5.32
CA VAL A 266 -8.27 -18.13 -5.95
C VAL A 266 -7.31 -17.83 -7.10
N GLU A 267 -7.67 -16.89 -7.97
CA GLU A 267 -6.91 -16.59 -9.18
C GLU A 267 -5.88 -15.50 -8.95
N MET A 268 -6.29 -14.38 -8.33
CA MET A 268 -5.35 -13.31 -7.98
C MET A 268 -4.48 -13.68 -6.78
N ARG A 269 -4.90 -14.68 -6.01
CA ARG A 269 -4.18 -15.22 -4.85
C ARG A 269 -3.74 -14.12 -3.90
N CYS A 270 -4.63 -13.17 -3.64
CA CYS A 270 -4.33 -12.02 -2.80
C CYS A 270 -3.95 -12.49 -1.39
N ARG A 271 -2.66 -12.36 -1.05
CA ARG A 271 -2.10 -12.87 0.21
C ARG A 271 -2.78 -12.25 1.44
N TRP A 272 -3.17 -10.97 1.34
CA TRP A 272 -3.85 -10.26 2.40
C TRP A 272 -5.26 -10.81 2.63
N CYS A 273 -6.06 -10.96 1.58
CA CYS A 273 -7.42 -11.51 1.69
C CYS A 273 -7.42 -13.00 2.07
N ILE A 274 -6.47 -13.79 1.58
CA ILE A 274 -6.30 -15.19 1.98
C ILE A 274 -6.00 -15.27 3.48
N ALA A 275 -5.06 -14.45 3.98
CA ALA A 275 -4.75 -14.42 5.41
C ALA A 275 -5.99 -14.03 6.24
N ASN A 276 -6.69 -12.96 5.87
CA ASN A 276 -7.91 -12.55 6.56
C ASN A 276 -8.99 -13.64 6.55
N ARG A 277 -9.24 -14.28 5.41
CA ARG A 277 -10.19 -15.39 5.30
C ARG A 277 -9.77 -16.56 6.17
N ASP A 278 -8.51 -16.95 6.14
CA ASP A 278 -7.99 -18.08 6.92
C ASP A 278 -8.10 -17.77 8.43
N ASP A 279 -7.86 -16.53 8.84
CA ASP A 279 -8.03 -16.07 10.22
C ASP A 279 -9.51 -16.11 10.66
N ILE A 280 -10.44 -15.65 9.81
CA ILE A 280 -11.89 -15.76 10.08
C ILE A 280 -12.31 -17.23 10.16
N HIS A 281 -11.81 -18.07 9.23
CA HIS A 281 -12.22 -19.48 9.12
C HIS A 281 -11.71 -20.35 10.27
N ARG A 282 -10.52 -20.07 10.81
CA ARG A 282 -9.92 -20.82 11.93
C ARG A 282 -10.64 -20.64 13.26
N GLY A 283 -11.63 -19.74 13.34
CA GLY A 283 -12.28 -19.39 14.60
C GLY A 283 -11.35 -18.52 15.44
N GLY A 284 -11.83 -17.34 15.84
CA GLY A 284 -11.06 -16.28 16.49
C GLY A 284 -10.53 -16.58 17.91
N THR A 285 -10.16 -17.83 18.24
CA THR A 285 -9.70 -18.24 19.59
C THR A 285 -8.50 -19.22 19.58
N ASP A 286 -8.52 -20.29 18.78
CA ASP A 286 -7.57 -21.41 18.96
C ASP A 286 -6.14 -21.12 18.45
N GLY A 287 -6.01 -20.23 17.46
CA GLY A 287 -4.71 -19.85 16.89
C GLY A 287 -3.90 -18.92 17.79
N LEU A 288 -4.59 -18.06 18.55
CA LEU A 288 -4.00 -17.10 19.48
C LEU A 288 -3.45 -17.85 20.70
N ASP A 289 -4.21 -18.78 21.26
CA ASP A 289 -3.81 -19.62 22.40
C ASP A 289 -2.58 -20.49 22.09
N ALA A 290 -2.53 -21.09 20.90
CA ALA A 290 -1.38 -21.89 20.45
C ALA A 290 -0.11 -21.05 20.19
N LEU A 291 -0.26 -19.77 19.85
CA LEU A 291 0.87 -18.84 19.66
C LEU A 291 1.40 -18.31 21.00
N VAL A 292 0.49 -17.91 21.91
CA VAL A 292 0.80 -17.44 23.28
C VAL A 292 1.51 -18.52 24.09
N LYS A 293 1.09 -19.78 23.94
CA LYS A 293 1.73 -20.93 24.60
C LYS A 293 3.18 -21.16 24.15
N ARG A 294 3.46 -21.02 22.85
CA ARG A 294 4.83 -21.16 22.31
C ARG A 294 5.75 -20.01 22.72
N LEU A 295 5.23 -18.80 22.83
CA LEU A 295 6.01 -17.62 23.24
C LEU A 295 6.35 -17.65 24.74
N SER A 296 5.43 -18.13 25.57
CA SER A 296 5.65 -18.30 27.02
C SER A 296 6.63 -19.42 27.37
N GLU A 297 6.64 -20.52 26.60
CA GLU A 297 7.64 -21.61 26.72
C GLU A 297 9.05 -21.15 26.32
N ARG A 298 9.15 -20.26 25.32
CA ARG A 298 10.43 -19.73 24.82
C ARG A 298 11.03 -18.67 25.74
N ARG A 299 10.22 -17.91 26.47
CA ARG A 299 10.69 -16.95 27.50
C ARG A 299 11.32 -17.67 28.69
N ARG A 300 10.76 -18.81 29.11
CA ARG A 300 11.29 -19.64 30.20
C ARG A 300 12.63 -20.32 29.90
N THR A 301 12.96 -20.52 28.64
CA THR A 301 14.25 -21.10 28.20
C THR A 301 15.35 -20.06 28.02
N LEU A 302 15.03 -18.78 28.10
CA LEU A 302 15.99 -17.67 28.01
C LEU A 302 16.30 -17.05 29.39
N GLU A 303 15.48 -17.34 30.41
CA GLU A 303 15.61 -16.84 31.78
C GLU A 303 16.15 -17.90 32.77
N GLY A 304 16.48 -19.11 32.31
CA GLY A 304 17.09 -20.20 33.09
C GLY A 304 18.38 -20.69 32.47
#